data_AF-A0A1G5Q5C2-F1
#
_entry.id   AF-A0A1G5Q5C2-F1
#
_cell.length_a   1.000
_cell.length_b   1.000
_cell.length_c   1.000
_cell.angle_alpha   90.00
_cell.angle_beta   90.00
_cell.angle_gamma   90.00
#
_symmetry.space_group_name_H-M   'P 1'
#
loop_
_entity.id
_entity.type
_entity.pdbx_description
1 polymer ?
#
loop_
_entity_poly.entity_id
_entity_poly.type
_entity_poly.pdbx_seq_one_letter_code
_entity_poly.pdbx_strand_id
1 'polypeptide(L)'
;MTTIHELPVRSEAALTLSGVLASALPHDLGTSQGPSRYTVPAVFSRRPQPREIDLMHGPDTSHRLAEAGYGDVGIRVSDRRLLISNTNLAELKTGLAHLVGPILSEVSAQALQERSDRAEELDALGLIEERRQEALRQAAAEIHFD
;
A
#
# COMPACT_ATOMS: atom_id res chain seq x y z
N MET A 1 -4.67 -8.32 37.07
CA MET A 1 -5.11 -8.61 35.69
C MET A 1 -5.43 -7.29 35.04
N THR A 2 -4.56 -6.82 34.15
CA THR A 2 -4.80 -5.59 33.38
C THR A 2 -4.28 -5.86 31.98
N THR A 3 -5.16 -6.31 31.10
CA THR A 3 -4.84 -6.51 29.69
C THR A 3 -4.75 -5.13 29.06
N ILE A 4 -3.52 -4.72 28.73
CA ILE A 4 -3.30 -3.53 27.90
C ILE A 4 -3.84 -3.88 26.51
N HIS A 5 -4.96 -3.27 26.16
CA HIS A 5 -5.52 -3.31 24.82
C HIS A 5 -4.65 -2.41 23.94
N GLU A 6 -3.51 -2.90 23.46
CA GLU A 6 -2.80 -2.25 22.36
C GLU A 6 -3.65 -2.42 21.10
N LEU A 7 -4.44 -1.42 20.78
CA LEU A 7 -5.06 -1.26 19.47
C LEU A 7 -3.96 -0.84 18.48
N PRO A 8 -3.55 -1.63 17.47
CA PRO A 8 -2.85 -1.09 16.33
C PRO A 8 -3.87 -0.48 15.36
N VAL A 9 -4.73 0.44 15.82
CA VAL A 9 -5.60 1.22 14.92
C VAL A 9 -4.82 2.44 14.46
N ARG A 10 -3.76 2.21 13.69
CA ARG A 10 -3.07 3.27 12.96
C ARG A 10 -2.56 2.75 11.64
N SER A 11 -3.49 2.51 10.71
CA SER A 11 -3.31 2.87 9.29
C SER A 11 -4.52 2.43 8.43
N GLU A 12 -5.74 2.84 8.78
CA GLU A 12 -6.87 2.76 7.81
C GLU A 12 -6.91 3.97 6.88
N ALA A 13 -6.16 5.03 7.18
CA ALA A 13 -6.06 6.18 6.30
C ALA A 13 -5.44 5.76 4.96
N ALA A 14 -6.08 6.18 3.86
CA ALA A 14 -5.58 5.97 2.51
C ALA A 14 -4.14 6.52 2.38
N LEU A 15 -3.31 5.79 1.64
CA LEU A 15 -1.96 6.21 1.33
C LEU A 15 -2.02 7.44 0.41
N THR A 16 -1.34 8.50 0.81
CA THR A 16 -1.27 9.76 0.04
C THR A 16 0.17 10.26 0.00
N LEU A 17 0.45 11.24 -0.86
CA LEU A 17 1.74 11.91 -0.90
C LEU A 17 1.65 13.25 -0.15
N SER A 18 2.60 13.49 0.76
CA SER A 18 2.68 14.72 1.54
C SER A 18 3.40 15.85 0.80
N GLY A 19 4.24 15.50 -0.17
CA GLY A 19 4.97 16.48 -0.98
C GLY A 19 6.24 15.90 -1.61
N VAL A 20 6.87 16.72 -2.45
CA VAL A 20 8.16 16.41 -3.08
C VAL A 20 9.31 16.75 -2.13
N LEU A 21 10.29 15.86 -2.03
CA LEU A 21 11.50 16.09 -1.26
C LEU A 21 12.52 16.90 -2.06
N ALA A 22 12.43 18.23 -1.96
CA ALA A 22 13.28 19.15 -2.72
C ALA A 22 14.79 18.94 -2.48
N SER A 23 15.19 18.52 -1.28
CA SER A 23 16.60 18.27 -0.93
C SER A 23 17.22 17.08 -1.65
N ALA A 24 16.42 16.25 -2.32
CA ALA A 24 16.87 15.07 -3.06
C ALA A 24 16.73 15.26 -4.58
N LEU A 25 16.46 16.48 -5.04
CA LEU A 25 16.48 16.84 -6.45
C LEU A 25 17.93 17.08 -6.93
N PRO A 26 18.21 16.93 -8.23
CA PRO A 26 19.49 17.33 -8.79
C PRO A 26 19.81 18.80 -8.49
N HIS A 27 21.08 19.10 -8.22
CA HIS A 27 21.52 20.43 -7.79
C HIS A 27 21.67 21.42 -8.95
N ASP A 28 21.75 20.89 -10.18
CA ASP A 28 21.91 21.60 -11.44
C ASP A 28 20.58 21.89 -12.14
N LEU A 29 19.44 21.58 -11.52
CA LEU A 29 18.12 21.92 -12.05
C LEU A 29 17.99 23.43 -12.29
N GLY A 30 17.45 23.79 -13.46
CA GLY A 30 17.30 25.19 -13.87
C GLY A 30 18.57 25.81 -14.46
N THR A 31 19.66 25.06 -14.58
CA THR A 31 20.86 25.47 -15.31
C THR A 31 20.87 24.91 -16.74
N SER A 32 21.77 25.41 -17.59
CA SER A 32 21.95 24.90 -18.95
C SER A 32 22.50 23.47 -19.02
N GLN A 33 23.02 22.93 -17.93
CA GLN A 33 23.55 21.57 -17.83
C GLN A 33 22.56 20.60 -17.16
N GLY A 34 21.47 21.11 -16.59
CA GLY A 34 20.52 20.31 -15.84
C GLY A 34 19.76 19.31 -16.71
N PRO A 35 19.46 18.10 -16.19
CA PRO A 35 18.72 17.10 -16.94
C PRO A 35 17.27 17.54 -17.19
N SER A 36 16.74 17.25 -18.38
CA SER A 36 15.33 17.52 -18.73
C SER A 36 14.35 16.56 -18.04
N ARG A 37 14.81 15.34 -17.74
CA ARG A 37 14.08 14.32 -16.98
C ARG A 37 14.97 13.75 -15.88
N TYR A 38 14.39 13.55 -14.71
CA TYR A 38 15.05 13.10 -13.49
C TYR A 38 14.07 12.31 -12.61
N THR A 39 14.57 11.77 -11.51
CA THR A 39 13.72 11.16 -10.48
C THR A 39 13.21 12.23 -9.54
N VAL A 40 11.88 12.32 -9.40
CA VAL A 40 11.23 13.18 -8.41
C VAL A 40 10.84 12.31 -7.20
N PRO A 41 11.52 12.46 -6.05
CA PRO A 41 11.15 11.76 -4.83
C PRO A 41 9.97 12.46 -4.15
N ALA A 42 8.88 11.75 -3.94
CA ALA A 42 7.73 12.19 -3.16
C ALA A 42 7.63 11.40 -1.84
N VAL A 43 7.19 12.05 -0.78
CA VAL A 43 7.09 11.45 0.57
C VAL A 43 5.68 10.95 0.80
N PHE A 44 5.53 9.71 1.24
CA PHE A 44 4.22 9.19 1.64
C PHE A 44 3.76 9.78 2.97
N SER A 45 2.46 9.92 3.17
CA SER A 45 1.84 10.34 4.45
C SER A 45 2.07 9.34 5.59
N ARG A 46 2.36 8.08 5.25
CA ARG A 46 2.72 7.00 6.16
C ARG A 46 3.60 5.98 5.47
N ARG A 47 4.15 5.01 6.21
CA ARG A 47 4.87 3.90 5.58
C ARG A 47 3.87 3.05 4.76
N PRO A 48 4.13 2.78 3.48
CA PRO A 48 3.30 1.88 2.69
C PRO A 48 3.41 0.44 3.23
N GLN A 49 2.31 -0.29 3.21
CA GLN A 49 2.24 -1.68 3.61
C GLN A 49 2.77 -2.58 2.49
N PRO A 50 3.27 -3.80 2.80
CA PRO A 50 3.81 -4.70 1.78
C PRO A 50 2.86 -4.93 0.60
N ARG A 51 1.56 -5.14 0.88
CA ARG A 51 0.57 -5.34 -0.18
C ARG A 51 0.37 -4.11 -1.07
N GLU A 52 0.39 -2.91 -0.49
CA GLU A 52 0.31 -1.66 -1.26
C GLU A 52 1.54 -1.50 -2.17
N ILE A 53 2.72 -1.91 -1.69
CA ILE A 53 3.97 -1.93 -2.47
C ILE A 53 3.84 -2.88 -3.65
N ASP A 54 3.35 -4.10 -3.42
CA ASP A 54 3.14 -5.09 -4.48
C ASP A 54 2.18 -4.59 -5.56
N LEU A 55 1.05 -3.99 -5.16
CA LEU A 55 0.05 -3.44 -6.07
C LEU A 55 0.58 -2.22 -6.86
N MET A 56 1.35 -1.33 -6.22
CA MET A 56 2.01 -0.23 -6.92
C MET A 56 3.02 -0.71 -7.96
N HIS A 57 3.69 -1.83 -7.70
CA HIS A 57 4.63 -2.45 -8.63
C HIS A 57 3.98 -3.38 -9.65
N GLY A 58 2.66 -3.59 -9.55
CA GLY A 58 1.89 -4.41 -10.46
C GLY A 58 1.76 -3.82 -11.87
N PRO A 59 1.36 -4.66 -12.84
CA PRO A 59 1.18 -4.25 -14.24
C PRO A 59 0.11 -3.16 -14.39
N ASP A 60 -0.93 -3.16 -13.56
CA ASP A 60 -2.05 -2.21 -13.64
C ASP A 60 -1.59 -0.76 -13.46
N THR A 61 -0.68 -0.51 -12.51
CA THR A 61 -0.11 0.83 -12.31
C THR A 61 0.64 1.30 -13.55
N SER A 62 1.44 0.40 -14.14
CA SER A 62 2.21 0.72 -15.36
C SER A 62 1.31 0.93 -16.58
N HIS A 63 0.24 0.15 -16.71
CA HIS A 63 -0.75 0.28 -17.77
C HIS A 63 -1.46 1.63 -17.71
N ARG A 64 -1.92 2.04 -16.51
CA ARG A 64 -2.60 3.33 -16.32
C ARG A 64 -1.70 4.53 -16.62
N LEU A 65 -0.42 4.44 -16.25
CA LEU A 65 0.56 5.46 -16.62
C LEU A 65 0.72 5.53 -18.14
N ALA A 66 0.86 4.38 -18.81
CA ALA A 66 0.96 4.30 -20.27
C ALA A 66 -0.27 4.87 -20.98
N GLU A 67 -1.49 4.52 -20.55
CA GLU A 67 -2.74 5.04 -21.11
C GLU A 67 -2.86 6.57 -20.98
N ALA A 68 -2.31 7.14 -19.92
CA ALA A 68 -2.27 8.58 -19.69
C ALA A 68 -1.09 9.29 -20.40
N GLY A 69 -0.30 8.57 -21.21
CA GLY A 69 0.84 9.11 -21.96
C GLY A 69 2.16 9.17 -21.18
N TYR A 70 2.23 8.56 -20.00
CA TYR A 70 3.40 8.47 -19.13
C TYR A 70 4.03 7.06 -19.15
N GLY A 71 4.00 6.36 -20.28
CA GLY A 71 4.46 4.96 -20.36
C GLY A 71 5.96 4.76 -20.13
N ASP A 72 6.75 5.83 -20.22
CA ASP A 72 8.17 5.86 -19.93
C ASP A 72 8.48 6.24 -18.47
N VAL A 73 7.47 6.67 -17.69
CA VAL A 73 7.61 7.02 -16.28
C VAL A 73 7.66 5.76 -15.42
N GLY A 74 8.69 5.65 -14.59
CA GLY A 74 8.85 4.54 -13.66
C GLY A 74 8.41 4.91 -12.25
N ILE A 75 7.65 4.03 -11.58
CA ILE A 75 7.31 4.18 -10.16
C ILE A 75 8.04 3.14 -9.33
N ARG A 76 8.74 3.59 -8.26
CA ARG A 76 9.36 2.69 -7.29
C ARG A 76 9.18 3.16 -5.85
N VAL A 77 8.91 2.23 -4.94
CA VAL A 77 8.90 2.52 -3.51
C VAL A 77 10.31 2.33 -2.93
N SER A 78 10.76 3.32 -2.14
CA SER A 78 11.98 3.25 -1.36
C SER A 78 11.71 3.75 0.05
N ASP A 79 11.55 2.81 0.98
CA ASP A 79 11.14 3.06 2.36
C ASP A 79 9.86 3.91 2.45
N ARG A 80 9.95 5.19 2.84
CA ARG A 80 8.82 6.13 2.94
C ARG A 80 8.68 7.06 1.73
N ARG A 81 9.37 6.76 0.63
CA ARG A 81 9.38 7.61 -0.57
C ARG A 81 8.86 6.85 -1.78
N LEU A 82 8.07 7.56 -2.58
CA LEU A 82 7.76 7.21 -3.94
C LEU A 82 8.81 7.86 -4.85
N LEU A 83 9.59 7.05 -5.54
CA LEU A 83 10.54 7.49 -6.56
C LEU A 83 9.84 7.46 -7.91
N ILE A 84 9.57 8.65 -8.46
CA ILE A 84 8.95 8.80 -9.78
C ILE A 84 10.07 9.13 -10.77
N SER A 85 10.51 8.15 -11.53
CA SER A 85 11.66 8.23 -12.44
C SER A 85 11.25 8.63 -13.85
N ASN A 86 12.21 9.21 -14.58
CA ASN A 86 12.04 9.63 -15.98
C ASN A 86 10.91 10.67 -16.19
N THR A 87 10.78 11.61 -15.25
CA THR A 87 9.81 12.72 -15.32
C THR A 87 10.48 14.03 -14.93
N ASN A 88 9.72 15.10 -14.68
CA ASN A 88 10.21 16.35 -14.11
C ASN A 88 9.10 17.04 -13.30
N LEU A 89 9.45 18.12 -12.58
CA LEU A 89 8.48 18.87 -11.77
C LEU A 89 7.34 19.49 -12.59
N ALA A 90 7.57 19.85 -13.86
CA ALA A 90 6.56 20.46 -14.71
C ALA A 90 5.48 19.44 -15.11
N GLU A 91 5.88 18.24 -15.53
CA GLU A 91 4.96 17.12 -15.79
C GLU A 91 4.19 16.71 -14.53
N LEU A 92 4.89 16.65 -13.39
CA LEU A 92 4.27 16.35 -12.10
C LEU A 92 3.17 17.37 -11.76
N LYS A 93 3.45 18.66 -11.92
CA LYS A 93 2.48 19.74 -11.67
C LYS A 93 1.31 19.73 -12.67
N THR A 94 1.58 19.44 -13.93
CA THR A 94 0.59 19.60 -15.02
C THR A 94 -0.39 18.44 -15.10
N GLY A 95 0.00 17.23 -14.71
CA GLY A 95 -0.93 16.09 -14.78
C GLY A 95 -0.52 14.87 -13.97
N LEU A 96 0.76 14.54 -13.89
CA LEU A 96 1.18 13.28 -13.29
C LEU A 96 0.84 13.17 -11.79
N ALA A 97 0.86 14.27 -11.01
CA ALA A 97 0.39 14.25 -9.63
C ALA A 97 -1.11 13.92 -9.50
N HIS A 98 -1.94 14.44 -10.42
CA HIS A 98 -3.39 14.18 -10.45
C HIS A 98 -3.71 12.74 -10.88
N LEU A 99 -2.79 12.07 -11.56
CA LEU A 99 -2.90 10.65 -11.92
C LEU A 99 -2.42 9.74 -10.78
N VAL A 100 -1.29 10.07 -10.15
CA VAL A 100 -0.70 9.25 -9.08
C VAL A 100 -1.57 9.23 -7.82
N GLY A 101 -2.22 10.35 -7.47
CA GLY A 101 -3.10 10.41 -6.29
C GLY A 101 -4.22 9.35 -6.29
N PRO A 102 -5.07 9.29 -7.33
CA PRO A 102 -6.10 8.26 -7.49
C PRO A 102 -5.54 6.83 -7.48
N ILE A 103 -4.43 6.57 -8.18
CA ILE A 103 -3.77 5.26 -8.17
C ILE A 103 -3.45 4.84 -6.73
N LEU A 104 -2.85 5.72 -5.91
CA LEU A 104 -2.52 5.41 -4.51
C LEU A 104 -3.77 5.16 -3.66
N SER A 105 -4.85 5.92 -3.90
CA SER A 105 -6.12 5.73 -3.19
C SER A 105 -6.74 4.38 -3.50
N GLU A 106 -6.74 3.97 -4.78
CA GLU A 106 -7.27 2.68 -5.21
C GLU A 106 -6.42 1.51 -4.70
N VAL A 107 -5.09 1.63 -4.77
CA VAL A 107 -4.16 0.65 -4.19
C VAL A 107 -4.43 0.46 -2.69
N SER A 108 -4.65 1.55 -1.96
CA SER A 108 -4.96 1.49 -0.52
C SER A 108 -6.29 0.79 -0.27
N ALA A 109 -7.32 1.11 -1.06
CA ALA A 109 -8.64 0.49 -0.94
C ALA A 109 -8.59 -1.01 -1.25
N GLN A 110 -7.89 -1.41 -2.31
CA GLN A 110 -7.72 -2.80 -2.67
C GLN A 110 -6.95 -3.58 -1.60
N ALA A 111 -5.84 -3.04 -1.09
CA ALA A 111 -5.07 -3.68 -0.03
C ALA A 111 -5.89 -3.84 1.26
N LEU A 112 -6.75 -2.86 1.58
CA LEU A 112 -7.65 -2.93 2.72
C LEU A 112 -8.73 -4.00 2.52
N GLN A 113 -9.35 -4.05 1.34
CA GLN A 113 -10.38 -5.02 1.01
C GLN A 113 -9.85 -6.45 1.11
N GLU A 114 -8.73 -6.75 0.45
CA GLU A 114 -8.14 -8.09 0.46
C GLU A 114 -7.73 -8.54 1.87
N ARG A 115 -7.37 -7.60 2.75
CA ARG A 115 -7.09 -7.88 4.16
C ARG A 115 -8.36 -8.19 4.93
N SER A 116 -9.45 -7.44 4.69
CA SER A 116 -10.76 -7.69 5.29
C SER A 116 -11.26 -9.08 4.90
N ASP A 117 -11.22 -9.40 3.60
CA ASP A 117 -11.68 -10.68 3.06
C ASP A 117 -10.93 -11.86 3.71
N ARG A 118 -9.61 -11.75 3.85
CA ARG A 118 -8.80 -12.77 4.52
C ARG A 118 -9.10 -12.90 6.01
N ALA A 119 -9.39 -11.79 6.69
CA ALA A 119 -9.74 -11.82 8.11
C ALA A 119 -11.10 -12.52 8.31
N GLU A 120 -12.08 -12.19 7.47
CA GLU A 120 -13.40 -12.82 7.49
C GLU A 120 -13.32 -14.33 7.21
N GLU A 121 -12.49 -14.74 6.24
CA GLU A 121 -12.25 -16.16 5.94
C GLU A 121 -11.64 -16.91 7.14
N LEU A 122 -10.63 -16.32 7.79
CA LEU A 122 -9.98 -16.91 8.95
C LEU A 122 -10.93 -17.01 10.15
N ASP A 123 -11.75 -15.99 10.40
CA ASP A 123 -12.76 -16.01 11.46
C ASP A 123 -13.81 -17.09 11.21
N ALA A 124 -14.26 -17.24 9.95
CA ALA A 124 -15.20 -18.29 9.57
C ALA A 124 -14.62 -19.70 9.79
N LEU A 125 -13.34 -19.93 9.45
CA LEU A 125 -12.65 -21.19 9.70
C LEU A 125 -12.48 -21.44 11.21
N GLY A 126 -12.18 -20.41 12.00
CA GLY A 126 -12.09 -20.48 13.45
C GLY A 126 -13.39 -20.99 14.10
N LEU A 127 -14.53 -20.44 13.70
CA LEU A 127 -15.85 -20.85 14.21
C LEU A 127 -16.18 -22.32 13.88
N ILE A 128 -15.75 -22.81 12.71
CA ILE A 128 -15.95 -24.21 12.33
C ILE A 128 -15.11 -25.13 13.24
N GLU A 129 -13.84 -24.79 13.47
CA GLU A 129 -12.97 -25.59 14.33
C GLU A 129 -13.40 -25.55 15.80
N GLU A 130 -13.85 -24.40 16.32
CA GLU A 130 -14.40 -24.29 17.67
C GLU A 130 -15.59 -25.22 17.88
N ARG A 131 -16.53 -25.25 16.92
CA ARG A 131 -17.67 -26.18 16.96
C ARG A 131 -17.24 -27.63 16.92
N ARG A 132 -16.24 -27.96 16.09
CA ARG A 132 -15.68 -29.32 16.00
C ARG A 132 -15.05 -29.75 17.32
N GLN A 133 -14.29 -28.86 17.96
CA GLN A 133 -13.67 -29.14 19.25
C GLN A 133 -14.69 -29.27 20.37
N GLU A 134 -15.73 -28.45 20.38
CA GLU A 134 -16.81 -28.55 21.37
C GLU A 134 -17.55 -29.89 21.25
N ALA A 135 -17.90 -30.31 20.03
CA ALA A 135 -18.51 -31.62 19.80
C ALA A 135 -17.61 -32.77 20.28
N LEU A 136 -16.29 -32.67 20.07
CA LEU A 136 -15.33 -33.66 20.55
C LEU A 136 -15.25 -33.68 22.09
N ARG A 137 -15.28 -32.52 22.76
CA ARG A 137 -15.29 -32.43 24.23
C ARG A 137 -16.55 -33.08 24.80
N GLN A 138 -17.71 -32.83 24.20
CA GLN A 138 -18.97 -33.44 24.63
C GLN A 138 -18.93 -34.97 24.48
N ALA A 139 -18.51 -35.48 23.33
CA ALA A 139 -18.39 -36.93 23.11
C ALA A 139 -17.41 -37.60 24.09
N ALA A 140 -16.29 -36.94 24.41
CA ALA A 140 -15.34 -37.45 25.40
C ALA A 140 -15.92 -37.46 26.83
N ALA A 141 -16.72 -36.45 27.19
CA ALA A 141 -17.37 -36.36 28.50
C ALA A 141 -18.44 -37.45 28.73
N GLU A 142 -18.97 -38.05 27.68
CA GLU A 142 -19.92 -39.16 27.76
C GLU A 142 -19.26 -40.51 28.09
N ILE A 143 -17.94 -40.65 27.89
CA ILE A 143 -17.20 -41.91 28.09
C ILE A 143 -16.86 -42.08 29.58
N HIS A 144 -17.34 -43.18 30.18
CA HIS A 144 -17.05 -43.57 31.56
C HIS A 144 -16.48 -45.00 31.57
N PHE A 145 -15.49 -45.26 32.43
CA PHE A 145 -14.88 -46.58 32.61
C PHE A 145 -15.17 -47.04 34.05
N ASP A 146 -16.25 -47.82 34.23
CA ASP A 146 -16.53 -48.54 35.47
C ASP A 146 -15.70 -49.83 35.59
#